data_AF-A0A850AZD8-F1
#
_entry.id   AF-A0A850AZD8-F1
#
_cell.length_a   1.000
_cell.length_b   1.000
_cell.length_c   1.000
_cell.angle_alpha   90.00
_cell.angle_beta   90.00
_cell.angle_gamma   90.00
#
_symmetry.space_group_name_H-M   'P 1'
#
loop_
_entity.id
_entity.type
_entity.pdbx_description
1 polymer ?
#
loop_
_entity_poly.entity_id
_entity_poly.type
_entity_poly.pdbx_seq_one_letter_code
_entity_poly.pdbx_strand_id
1 'polypeptide(L)'
;MYLPPQAHLVIIGRRAPPLALARLRAQGELVEITAADLRFSAAEVAEFFEKSVGVSLTPDMVTALDLRTEGWAAGLRLAAVVLQGVNPTARAERVAALLANFRGDDRHVFDYLTEEVFDRQSAERQAFLVQTAL
;
A
#
# COMPACT_ATOMS: atom_id res chain seq x y z
N MET A 1 11.30 -33.71 -4.34
CA MET A 1 12.06 -32.43 -4.27
C MET A 1 12.84 -32.47 -2.97
N TYR A 2 14.17 -32.59 -3.02
CA TYR A 2 15.02 -32.60 -1.83
C TYR A 2 15.40 -31.14 -1.54
N LEU A 3 14.80 -30.51 -0.52
CA LEU A 3 15.29 -29.23 -0.01
C LEU A 3 16.40 -29.51 1.02
N PRO A 4 17.54 -28.82 0.97
CA PRO A 4 18.55 -28.95 2.02
C PRO A 4 18.00 -28.51 3.38
N PRO A 5 18.54 -29.03 4.51
CA PRO A 5 18.01 -28.75 5.86
C PRO A 5 17.98 -27.27 6.26
N GLN A 6 18.70 -26.40 5.53
CA GLN A 6 18.82 -24.96 5.80
C GLN A 6 18.05 -24.10 4.80
N ALA A 7 17.32 -24.71 3.86
CA ALA A 7 16.57 -23.98 2.86
C ALA A 7 15.21 -23.53 3.42
N HIS A 8 14.88 -22.26 3.19
CA HIS A 8 13.58 -21.68 3.51
C HIS A 8 12.83 -21.39 2.21
N LEU A 9 11.53 -21.71 2.17
CA LEU A 9 10.66 -21.42 1.04
C LEU A 9 9.75 -20.25 1.41
N VAL A 10 9.84 -19.16 0.65
CA VAL A 10 8.95 -18.00 0.78
C VAL A 10 8.02 -17.95 -0.42
N ILE A 11 6.71 -17.92 -0.16
CA ILE A 11 5.67 -17.84 -1.20
C ILE A 11 4.85 -16.58 -0.95
N ILE A 12 4.72 -15.74 -1.99
CA ILE A 12 3.90 -14.53 -1.96
C ILE A 12 2.86 -14.65 -3.07
N GLY A 13 1.59 -14.41 -2.74
CA GLY A 13 0.51 -14.48 -3.70
C GLY A 13 -0.81 -13.98 -3.11
N ARG A 14 -1.79 -13.78 -4.00
CA ARG A 14 -3.14 -13.32 -3.62
C ARG A 14 -4.06 -14.45 -3.16
N ARG A 15 -3.65 -15.70 -3.34
CA ARG A 15 -4.41 -16.90 -2.98
C ARG A 15 -3.50 -17.88 -2.27
N ALA A 16 -4.07 -18.64 -1.34
CA ALA A 16 -3.35 -19.71 -0.67
C ALA A 16 -2.82 -20.70 -1.71
N PRO A 17 -1.53 -21.07 -1.66
CA PRO A 17 -0.98 -22.07 -2.56
C PRO A 17 -1.64 -23.43 -2.29
N PRO A 18 -1.73 -24.32 -3.29
CA PRO A 18 -2.30 -25.66 -3.14
C PRO A 18 -1.33 -26.60 -2.39
N LEU A 19 -0.94 -26.23 -1.18
CA LEU A 19 -0.07 -26.97 -0.27
C LEU A 19 -0.87 -27.41 0.95
N ALA A 20 -0.39 -28.44 1.65
CA ALA A 20 -0.98 -28.94 2.88
C ALA A 20 -0.68 -28.00 4.08
N LEU A 21 -1.07 -26.72 3.98
CA LEU A 21 -0.75 -25.67 4.96
C LEU A 21 -1.20 -26.04 6.38
N ALA A 22 -2.35 -26.71 6.53
CA ALA A 22 -2.84 -27.16 7.83
C ALA A 22 -1.86 -28.13 8.53
N ARG A 23 -1.18 -28.99 7.77
CA ARG A 23 -0.18 -29.93 8.30
C ARG A 23 1.08 -29.16 8.74
N LEU A 24 1.59 -28.27 7.90
CA LEU A 24 2.75 -27.45 8.23
C LEU A 24 2.49 -26.57 9.45
N ARG A 25 1.27 -26.03 9.58
CA ARG A 25 0.82 -25.27 10.76
C ARG A 25 0.82 -26.11 12.03
N ALA A 26 0.29 -27.34 11.97
CA ALA A 26 0.29 -28.25 13.11
C ALA A 26 1.69 -28.69 13.56
N GLN A 27 2.66 -28.67 12.63
CA GLN A 27 4.07 -29.01 12.90
C GLN A 27 4.91 -27.80 13.33
N GLY A 28 4.36 -26.57 13.31
CA GLY A 28 5.11 -25.35 13.60
C GLY A 28 6.11 -24.96 12.51
N GLU A 29 5.99 -25.53 11.31
CA GLU A 29 6.90 -25.31 10.17
C GLU A 29 6.36 -24.22 9.20
N LEU A 30 5.35 -23.46 9.62
CA LEU A 30 4.69 -22.45 8.80
C LEU A 30 4.62 -21.11 9.54
N VAL A 31 5.15 -20.08 8.91
CA VAL A 31 4.87 -18.68 9.25
C VAL A 31 3.91 -18.14 8.21
N GLU A 32 2.73 -17.70 8.64
CA GLU A 32 1.75 -17.05 7.78
C GLU A 32 1.70 -15.55 8.10
N ILE A 33 1.84 -14.75 7.04
CA ILE A 33 1.63 -13.31 7.09
C ILE A 33 0.46 -13.03 6.16
N THR A 34 -0.65 -12.59 6.73
CA THR A 34 -1.88 -12.30 6.01
C THR A 34 -1.92 -10.83 5.59
N ALA A 35 -2.89 -10.49 4.73
CA ALA A 35 -3.15 -9.10 4.39
C ALA A 35 -3.49 -8.26 5.64
N ALA A 36 -4.15 -8.85 6.64
CA ALA A 36 -4.48 -8.16 7.89
C ALA A 36 -3.22 -7.84 8.72
N ASP A 37 -2.22 -8.73 8.72
CA ASP A 37 -0.95 -8.50 9.42
C ASP A 37 -0.08 -7.42 8.75
N LEU A 38 -0.34 -7.16 7.46
CA LEU A 38 0.34 -6.11 6.68
C LEU A 38 -0.40 -4.77 6.70
N ARG A 39 -1.59 -4.71 7.33
CA ARG A 39 -2.33 -3.45 7.48
C ARG A 39 -1.62 -2.59 8.50
N PHE A 40 -1.30 -1.36 8.10
CA PHE A 40 -0.74 -0.36 8.99
C PHE A 40 -1.80 0.01 10.02
N SER A 41 -1.42 -0.03 11.29
CA SER A 41 -2.17 0.58 12.38
C SER A 41 -2.14 2.11 12.26
N ALA A 42 -3.09 2.79 12.92
CA ALA A 42 -3.11 4.25 13.00
C ALA A 42 -1.77 4.86 13.46
N ALA A 43 -1.07 4.21 14.40
CA ALA A 43 0.24 4.63 14.87
C ALA A 43 1.31 4.51 13.76
N GLU A 44 1.33 3.39 13.03
CA GLU A 44 2.24 3.18 11.90
C GLU A 44 1.93 4.13 10.74
N VAL A 45 0.67 4.48 10.50
CA VAL A 45 0.29 5.51 9.51
C VAL A 45 0.91 6.85 9.88
N ALA A 46 0.74 7.30 11.12
CA ALA A 46 1.31 8.57 11.58
C ALA A 46 2.84 8.57 11.45
N GLU A 47 3.49 7.52 11.94
CA GLU A 47 4.95 7.35 11.88
C GLU A 47 5.45 7.28 10.43
N PHE A 48 4.71 6.62 9.54
CA PHE A 48 5.05 6.52 8.13
C PHE A 48 5.08 7.89 7.45
N PHE A 49 4.06 8.72 7.64
CA PHE A 49 4.02 10.06 7.03
C PHE A 49 5.05 11.01 7.62
N GLU A 50 5.31 10.90 8.92
CA GLU A 50 6.36 11.67 9.57
C GLU A 50 7.73 11.31 9.01
N LYS A 51 8.06 10.01 8.90
CA LYS A 51 9.38 9.56 8.40
C LYS A 51 9.56 9.70 6.90
N SER A 52 8.53 9.48 6.10
CA SER A 52 8.65 9.42 4.64
C SER A 52 8.37 10.74 3.92
N VAL A 53 7.56 11.61 4.52
CA VAL A 53 7.12 12.88 3.94
C VAL A 53 7.50 14.06 4.84
N GLY A 54 7.76 13.85 6.13
CA GLY A 54 8.02 14.95 7.08
C GLY A 54 6.74 15.69 7.47
N VAL A 55 5.59 15.00 7.47
CA VAL A 55 4.30 15.58 7.84
C VAL A 55 3.83 14.96 9.15
N SER A 56 3.65 15.79 10.16
CA SER A 56 2.92 15.41 11.36
C SER A 56 1.43 15.48 11.07
N LEU A 57 0.78 14.32 10.98
CA LEU A 57 -0.67 14.22 10.79
C LEU A 57 -1.39 14.52 12.10
N THR A 58 -2.52 15.22 12.03
CA THR A 58 -3.40 15.35 13.19
C THR A 58 -4.13 14.02 13.46
N PRO A 59 -4.60 13.77 14.69
CA PRO A 59 -5.37 12.55 15.02
C PRO A 59 -6.57 12.32 14.10
N ASP A 60 -7.26 13.39 13.70
CA ASP A 60 -8.40 13.33 12.78
C ASP A 60 -7.98 12.89 11.37
N MET A 61 -6.82 13.36 10.89
CA MET A 61 -6.27 12.95 9.59
C MET A 61 -5.83 11.49 9.61
N VAL A 62 -5.21 11.02 10.70
CA VAL A 62 -4.82 9.62 10.89
C VAL A 62 -6.06 8.73 10.90
N THR A 63 -7.09 9.11 11.64
CA THR A 63 -8.36 8.36 11.70
C THR A 63 -9.04 8.30 10.33
N ALA A 64 -9.05 9.42 9.60
CA ALA A 64 -9.58 9.45 8.24
C ALA A 64 -8.77 8.58 7.26
N LEU A 65 -7.44 8.55 7.39
CA LEU A 65 -6.55 7.70 6.60
C LEU A 65 -6.80 6.23 6.90
N ASP A 66 -6.90 5.86 8.17
CA ASP A 66 -7.15 4.49 8.61
C ASP A 66 -8.50 3.98 8.07
N LEU A 67 -9.57 4.75 8.26
CA LEU A 67 -10.91 4.40 7.77
C LEU A 67 -11.00 4.29 6.23
N ARG A 68 -10.22 5.09 5.49
CA ARG A 68 -10.31 5.14 4.02
C ARG A 68 -9.33 4.23 3.30
N THR A 69 -8.20 3.91 3.92
CA THR A 69 -7.19 3.02 3.34
C THR A 69 -7.27 1.61 3.93
N GLU A 70 -8.03 1.40 5.00
CA GLU A 70 -8.06 0.16 5.77
C GLU A 70 -6.65 -0.35 6.14
N GLY A 71 -5.72 0.57 6.41
CA GLY A 71 -4.32 0.26 6.69
C GLY A 71 -3.51 -0.19 5.47
N TRP A 72 -3.99 -0.01 4.24
CA TRP A 72 -3.31 -0.50 3.05
C TRP A 72 -2.02 0.29 2.74
N ALA A 73 -0.87 -0.33 3.03
CA ALA A 73 0.46 0.26 2.91
C ALA A 73 0.76 0.88 1.52
N ALA A 74 0.32 0.23 0.44
CA ALA A 74 0.56 0.74 -0.91
C ALA A 74 -0.23 2.02 -1.21
N GLY A 75 -1.47 2.13 -0.72
CA GLY A 75 -2.26 3.36 -0.83
C GLY A 75 -1.63 4.52 -0.06
N LEU A 76 -1.15 4.26 1.16
CA LEU A 76 -0.41 5.24 1.96
C LEU A 76 0.87 5.69 1.25
N ARG A 77 1.60 4.76 0.62
CA ARG A 77 2.81 5.08 -0.15
C ARG A 77 2.50 5.94 -1.37
N LEU A 78 1.43 5.65 -2.10
CA LEU A 78 1.02 6.46 -3.24
C LEU A 78 0.62 7.88 -2.82
N ALA A 79 -0.12 8.02 -1.71
CA ALA A 79 -0.42 9.32 -1.12
C ALA A 79 0.86 10.07 -0.74
N ALA A 80 1.82 9.39 -0.10
CA ALA A 80 3.12 9.97 0.24
C ALA A 80 3.89 10.46 -0.99
N VAL A 81 3.91 9.70 -2.09
CA VAL A 81 4.58 10.11 -3.35
C VAL A 81 3.96 11.39 -3.91
N VAL A 82 2.63 11.54 -3.91
CA VAL A 82 2.00 12.78 -4.42
C VAL A 82 2.32 13.99 -3.56
N LEU A 83 2.59 13.78 -2.27
CA LEU A 83 3.00 14.85 -1.36
C LEU A 83 4.49 15.19 -1.50
N GLN A 84 5.30 14.33 -2.12
CA GLN A 84 6.69 14.62 -2.44
C GLN A 84 6.75 15.58 -3.64
N GLY A 85 6.98 16.87 -3.36
CA GLY A 85 6.99 17.95 -4.36
C GLY A 85 6.01 19.08 -4.06
N VAL A 86 5.11 18.90 -3.10
CA VAL A 86 4.23 19.96 -2.59
C VAL A 86 4.97 20.77 -1.53
N ASN A 87 4.80 22.10 -1.57
CA ASN A 87 5.35 22.99 -0.55
C ASN A 87 4.91 22.55 0.86
N PRO A 88 5.80 22.60 1.87
CA PRO A 88 5.50 22.12 3.22
C PRO A 88 4.23 22.71 3.83
N THR A 89 3.92 23.97 3.54
CA THR A 89 2.74 24.68 4.02
C THR A 89 1.42 24.20 3.41
N ALA A 90 1.42 23.68 2.18
CA ALA A 90 0.23 23.20 1.47
C ALA A 90 0.00 21.68 1.64
N ARG A 91 0.88 20.99 2.36
CA ARG A 91 0.93 19.53 2.42
C ARG A 91 -0.23 18.94 3.19
N ALA A 92 -0.60 19.54 4.32
CA ALA A 92 -1.73 19.10 5.14
C ALA A 92 -3.06 19.24 4.39
N GLU A 93 -3.29 20.36 3.69
CA GLU A 93 -4.46 20.55 2.84
C GLU A 93 -4.49 19.55 1.67
N ARG A 94 -3.33 19.26 1.07
CA ARG A 94 -3.22 18.27 0.00
C ARG A 94 -3.49 16.85 0.51
N VAL A 95 -3.05 16.50 1.71
CA VAL A 95 -3.42 15.23 2.37
C VAL A 95 -4.93 15.15 2.56
N ALA A 96 -5.57 16.23 3.04
CA ALA A 96 -7.03 16.25 3.21
C ALA A 96 -7.79 16.11 1.89
N ALA A 97 -7.30 16.73 0.81
CA ALA A 97 -7.86 16.59 -0.53
C ALA A 97 -7.68 15.18 -1.11
N LEU A 98 -6.49 14.59 -0.96
CA LEU A 98 -6.21 13.20 -1.32
C LEU A 98 -7.14 12.25 -0.57
N LEU A 99 -7.28 12.49 0.74
CA LEU A 99 -8.19 11.75 1.59
C LEU A 99 -9.62 11.83 1.12
N ALA A 100 -10.12 13.00 0.70
CA ALA A 100 -11.49 13.15 0.20
C ALA A 100 -11.77 12.25 -1.01
N ASN A 101 -10.77 12.05 -1.87
CA ASN A 101 -10.86 11.26 -3.10
C ASN A 101 -10.53 9.77 -2.89
N PHE A 102 -9.76 9.42 -1.86
CA PHE A 102 -9.46 8.02 -1.54
C PHE A 102 -10.68 7.35 -0.87
N ARG A 103 -11.35 6.44 -1.57
CA ARG A 103 -12.40 5.57 -1.00
C ARG A 103 -11.89 4.14 -1.20
N GLY A 104 -11.63 3.38 -0.15
CA GLY A 104 -10.80 2.16 -0.21
C GLY A 104 -11.41 0.93 -0.90
N ASP A 105 -11.63 0.98 -2.21
CA ASP A 105 -11.93 -0.20 -3.05
C ASP A 105 -10.99 -0.26 -4.27
N ASP A 106 -10.78 -1.45 -4.84
CA ASP A 106 -9.90 -1.70 -6.00
C ASP A 106 -10.18 -0.72 -7.16
N ARG A 107 -11.45 -0.32 -7.33
CA ARG A 107 -11.89 0.61 -8.36
C ARG A 107 -11.40 2.05 -8.14
N HIS A 108 -11.31 2.48 -6.89
CA HIS A 108 -10.87 3.84 -6.55
C HIS A 108 -9.34 3.98 -6.56
N VAL A 109 -8.62 2.89 -6.33
CA VAL A 109 -7.16 2.82 -6.59
C VAL A 109 -6.90 2.98 -8.08
N PHE A 110 -7.71 2.34 -8.93
CA PHE A 110 -7.62 2.49 -10.37
C PHE A 110 -7.93 3.93 -10.80
N ASP A 111 -9.01 4.52 -10.28
CA ASP A 111 -9.37 5.91 -10.56
C ASP A 111 -8.24 6.87 -10.13
N TYR A 112 -7.67 6.67 -8.95
CA TYR A 112 -6.54 7.47 -8.44
C TYR A 112 -5.24 7.28 -9.24
N LEU A 113 -4.85 6.03 -9.53
CA LEU A 113 -3.68 5.75 -10.37
C LEU A 113 -3.84 6.35 -11.76
N THR A 114 -5.07 6.41 -12.27
CA THR A 114 -5.38 7.06 -13.54
C THR A 114 -5.24 8.58 -13.41
N GLU A 115 -5.99 9.22 -12.52
CA GLU A 115 -6.06 10.68 -12.41
C GLU A 115 -4.78 11.34 -11.89
N GLU A 116 -4.09 10.72 -10.92
CA GLU A 116 -3.00 11.37 -10.20
C GLU A 116 -1.62 10.88 -10.63
N VAL A 117 -1.52 9.67 -11.21
CA VAL A 117 -0.25 9.07 -11.65
C VAL A 117 -0.15 9.02 -13.16
N PHE A 118 -1.13 8.41 -13.85
CA PHE A 118 -1.12 8.19 -15.31
C PHE A 118 -1.34 9.49 -16.08
N ASP A 119 -2.37 10.28 -15.74
CA ASP A 119 -2.75 11.51 -16.43
C ASP A 119 -1.71 12.63 -16.27
N ARG A 120 -0.86 12.54 -15.23
CA ARG A 120 0.27 13.46 -15.01
C ARG A 120 1.54 13.06 -15.75
N GLN A 121 1.59 11.91 -16.41
CA GLN A 121 2.74 11.51 -17.22
C GLN A 121 2.72 12.17 -18.61
N SER A 122 3.88 12.23 -19.26
CA SER A 122 3.95 12.55 -20.69
C SER A 122 3.23 11.46 -21.51
N ALA A 123 2.73 11.85 -22.68
CA ALA A 123 2.04 10.93 -23.60
C ALA A 123 2.87 9.68 -23.93
N GLU A 124 4.19 9.82 -24.05
CA GLU A 124 5.11 8.69 -24.29
C GLU A 124 5.13 7.68 -23.12
N ARG A 125 5.10 8.17 -21.88
CA ARG A 125 5.10 7.30 -20.69
C ARG A 125 3.74 6.64 -20.48
N GLN A 126 2.64 7.32 -20.78
CA GLN A 126 1.31 6.72 -20.76
C GLN A 126 1.23 5.55 -21.75
N ALA A 127 1.68 5.77 -22.99
CA ALA A 127 1.71 4.72 -24.02
C ALA A 127 2.57 3.53 -23.60
N PHE A 128 3.74 3.79 -23.01
CA PHE A 128 4.62 2.75 -22.46
C PHE A 128 3.92 1.93 -21.37
N LEU A 129 3.33 2.58 -20.36
CA LEU A 129 2.65 1.90 -19.26
C LEU A 129 1.52 0.99 -19.75
N VAL A 130 0.69 1.47 -20.69
CA VAL A 130 -0.40 0.68 -21.29
C VAL A 130 0.14 -0.53 -22.05
N GLN A 131 1.21 -0.37 -22.82
CA GLN A 131 1.81 -1.47 -23.59
C GLN A 131 2.44 -2.55 -22.70
N THR A 132 2.88 -2.19 -21.49
CA THR A 132 3.51 -3.12 -20.54
C THR A 132 2.56 -3.75 -19.52
N ALA A 133 1.27 -3.41 -19.54
CA ALA A 133 0.30 -3.84 -18.52
C ALA A 133 -0.36 -5.21 -18.79
N LEU A 134 0.18 -6.00 -19.73
CA LEU A 134 -0.31 -7.34 -20.10
C LEU A 134 0.39 -8.47 -19.34
#